data_AF-A0A935S363-F1
#
_entry.id   AF-A0A935S363-F1
#
_cell.length_a   1.000
_cell.length_b   1.000
_cell.length_c   1.000
_cell.angle_alpha   90.00
_cell.angle_beta   90.00
_cell.angle_gamma   90.00
#
_symmetry.space_group_name_H-M   'P 1'
#
loop_
_entity.id
_entity.type
_entity.pdbx_description
1 polymer ?
#
loop_
_entity_poly.entity_id
_entity_poly.type
_entity_poly.pdbx_seq_one_letter_code
_entity_poly.pdbx_strand_id
1 'polypeptide(L)'
;MIRFVQYLTLSIVLICLGFEFTSCKKDKISTSSSDKLTFSADSVLFDTVFTTVGSSTRNIRVINNNSQRIKISNISLLKGNGSQFIINVDGAKGTSFTDVEIAAHDSIYIFIQVNVNPTNASSPLIISDAINFTVNENFQQVILEAWGQDAYYHHPNNAIKFSNGTYLPYSLISSNPNVDTTWNNDKPHVIYGWLVVDSAQKLTINAGVRLYFNNKAGLWVYRYGQLKVKGL
;
A
#
# COMPACT_ATOMS: atom_id res chain seq x y z
N MET A 1 -68.71 32.80 14.84
CA MET A 1 -68.01 31.58 15.28
C MET A 1 -67.08 31.00 14.21
N ILE A 2 -67.55 30.75 12.98
CA ILE A 2 -66.75 30.13 11.89
C ILE A 2 -65.48 30.93 11.53
N ARG A 3 -65.58 32.26 11.41
CA ARG A 3 -64.41 33.11 11.10
C ARG A 3 -63.34 33.12 12.21
N PHE A 4 -63.76 33.03 13.48
CA PHE A 4 -62.83 32.97 14.62
C PHE A 4 -62.05 31.65 14.64
N VAL A 5 -62.72 30.53 14.34
CA VAL A 5 -62.09 29.22 14.20
C VAL A 5 -61.11 29.22 13.02
N GLN A 6 -61.46 29.84 11.88
CA GLN A 6 -60.57 29.96 10.73
C GLN A 6 -59.30 30.76 11.03
N TYR A 7 -59.42 31.92 11.70
CA TYR A 7 -58.24 32.71 12.09
C TYR A 7 -57.38 32.00 13.12
N LEU A 8 -57.98 31.23 14.04
CA LEU A 8 -57.26 30.41 15.02
C LEU A 8 -56.53 29.24 14.37
N THR A 9 -57.13 28.57 13.38
CA THR A 9 -56.45 27.51 12.63
C THR A 9 -55.31 28.06 11.76
N LEU A 10 -55.50 29.24 11.16
CA LEU A 10 -54.47 29.87 10.32
C LEU A 10 -53.26 30.33 11.14
N SER A 11 -53.48 30.83 12.37
CA SER A 11 -52.40 31.23 13.27
C SER A 11 -51.63 30.02 13.83
N ILE A 12 -52.29 28.89 14.11
CA ILE A 12 -51.60 27.66 14.54
C ILE A 12 -50.71 27.11 13.41
N VAL A 13 -51.19 27.09 12.16
CA VAL A 13 -50.40 26.66 11.00
C VAL A 13 -49.18 27.56 10.78
N LEU A 14 -49.34 28.88 10.92
CA LEU A 14 -48.25 29.85 10.76
C LEU A 14 -47.20 29.75 11.88
N ILE A 15 -47.62 29.41 13.11
CA ILE A 15 -46.71 29.16 14.24
C ILE A 15 -45.94 27.85 14.03
N CYS A 16 -46.59 26.77 13.56
CA CYS A 16 -45.91 25.50 13.24
C CYS A 16 -44.88 25.65 12.12
N LEU A 17 -45.18 26.44 11.08
CA LEU A 17 -44.23 26.76 9.99
C LEU A 17 -43.03 27.63 10.45
N GLY A 18 -43.15 28.32 11.59
CA GLY A 18 -42.07 29.13 12.16
C GLY A 18 -41.00 28.33 12.93
N PHE A 19 -41.28 27.08 13.31
CA PHE A 19 -40.37 26.25 14.10
C PHE A 19 -39.36 25.44 13.28
N GLU A 20 -39.44 25.46 11.95
CA GLU A 20 -38.59 24.61 11.09
C GLU A 20 -37.21 25.20 10.76
N PHE A 21 -36.86 26.40 11.26
CA PHE A 21 -35.63 27.10 10.87
C PHE A 21 -34.48 27.10 11.91
N THR A 22 -34.55 26.32 12.99
CA THR A 22 -33.46 26.27 13.99
C THR A 22 -32.61 25.00 13.88
N SER A 23 -32.17 24.62 12.69
CA SER A 23 -31.15 23.56 12.54
C SER A 23 -29.86 24.11 11.96
N CYS A 24 -29.21 24.98 12.73
CA CYS A 24 -27.83 25.38 12.50
C CYS A 24 -27.03 25.11 13.77
N LYS A 25 -26.72 23.82 14.03
CA LYS A 25 -25.63 23.48 14.95
C LYS A 25 -24.35 23.87 14.23
N LYS A 26 -23.61 24.84 14.76
CA LYS A 26 -22.22 25.05 14.34
C LYS A 26 -21.45 23.77 14.66
N ASP A 27 -20.89 23.13 13.64
CA ASP A 27 -19.93 22.04 13.79
C ASP A 27 -18.73 22.58 14.57
N LYS A 28 -18.68 22.28 15.87
CA LYS A 28 -17.52 22.62 16.69
C LYS A 28 -16.47 21.53 16.51
N ILE A 29 -15.22 21.97 16.39
CA ILE A 29 -14.07 21.07 16.53
C ILE A 29 -13.94 20.74 18.01
N SER A 30 -13.81 19.46 18.32
CA SER A 30 -13.59 19.00 19.68
C SER A 30 -12.18 19.32 20.14
N THR A 31 -12.05 19.88 21.33
CA THR A 31 -10.78 20.23 21.97
C THR A 31 -10.51 19.38 23.21
N SER A 32 -11.27 18.30 23.41
CA SER A 32 -11.13 17.46 24.60
C SER A 32 -9.90 16.57 24.49
N SER A 33 -9.12 16.50 25.56
CA SER A 33 -8.03 15.53 25.72
C SER A 33 -8.53 14.10 25.95
N SER A 34 -9.84 13.87 26.05
CA SER A 34 -10.41 12.51 26.06
C SER A 34 -10.59 11.93 24.65
N ASP A 35 -10.53 12.77 23.61
CA ASP A 35 -10.86 12.36 22.25
C ASP A 35 -9.76 11.48 21.66
N LYS A 36 -10.14 10.27 21.28
CA LYS A 36 -9.24 9.27 20.68
C LYS A 36 -9.71 8.89 19.29
N LEU A 37 -8.73 8.59 18.44
CA LEU A 37 -8.95 7.98 17.14
C LEU A 37 -9.06 6.46 17.31
N THR A 38 -9.87 5.84 16.45
CA THR A 38 -9.89 4.39 16.28
C THR A 38 -9.25 4.03 14.95
N PHE A 39 -8.42 3.00 14.92
CA PHE A 39 -7.76 2.54 13.70
C PHE A 39 -8.33 1.18 13.30
N SER A 40 -8.45 0.93 12.00
CA SER A 40 -8.85 -0.39 11.49
C SER A 40 -7.80 -1.48 11.75
N ALA A 41 -6.56 -1.09 12.05
CA ALA A 41 -5.46 -1.97 12.43
C ALA A 41 -4.49 -1.21 13.35
N ASP A 42 -3.90 -1.93 14.30
CA ASP A 42 -2.83 -1.43 15.19
C ASP A 42 -1.43 -1.55 14.55
N SER A 43 -1.32 -2.45 13.56
CA SER A 43 -0.10 -2.76 12.83
C SER A 43 -0.38 -3.06 11.36
N VAL A 44 0.57 -2.72 10.49
CA VAL A 44 0.53 -3.02 9.05
C VAL A 44 1.79 -3.78 8.67
N LEU A 45 1.57 -5.03 8.27
CA LEU A 45 2.63 -5.98 7.93
C LEU A 45 2.76 -6.16 6.42
N PHE A 46 3.98 -6.07 5.92
CA PHE A 46 4.35 -6.40 4.55
C PHE A 46 5.22 -7.66 4.56
N ASP A 47 4.61 -8.78 4.16
CA ASP A 47 5.30 -10.05 3.98
C ASP A 47 6.10 -10.02 2.67
N THR A 48 7.38 -10.40 2.76
CA THR A 48 8.37 -10.53 1.69
C THR A 48 8.32 -9.43 0.62
N VAL A 49 8.99 -8.31 0.92
CA VAL A 49 9.16 -7.19 -0.01
C VAL A 49 10.49 -7.32 -0.72
N PHE A 50 10.42 -7.47 -2.04
CA PHE A 50 11.59 -7.42 -2.90
C PHE A 50 12.13 -6.00 -2.98
N THR A 51 13.44 -5.86 -2.79
CA THR A 51 14.16 -4.60 -2.95
C THR A 51 13.91 -3.99 -4.34
N THR A 52 14.00 -2.67 -4.51
CA THR A 52 13.85 -1.95 -5.81
C THR A 52 12.47 -1.93 -6.50
N VAL A 53 11.59 -2.90 -6.25
CA VAL A 53 10.29 -3.02 -6.93
C VAL A 53 9.18 -2.25 -6.19
N GLY A 54 9.37 -2.04 -4.89
CA GLY A 54 8.31 -1.57 -4.00
C GLY A 54 7.30 -2.69 -3.70
N SER A 55 6.54 -2.50 -2.63
CA SER A 55 5.49 -3.44 -2.20
C SER A 55 4.13 -3.16 -2.85
N SER A 56 3.19 -4.10 -2.68
CA SER A 56 1.77 -3.83 -2.85
C SER A 56 1.29 -2.74 -1.88
N THR A 57 0.35 -1.90 -2.29
CA THR A 57 -0.24 -0.90 -1.39
C THR A 57 -1.20 -1.55 -0.37
N ARG A 58 -1.01 -1.26 0.91
CA ARG A 58 -1.96 -1.56 2.00
C ARG A 58 -2.73 -0.28 2.35
N ASN A 59 -3.86 -0.41 3.03
CA ASN A 59 -4.56 0.75 3.59
C ASN A 59 -5.08 0.49 5.00
N ILE A 60 -5.21 1.56 5.76
CA ILE A 60 -5.93 1.59 7.04
C ILE A 60 -6.95 2.71 7.02
N ARG A 61 -8.00 2.56 7.83
CA ARG A 61 -8.95 3.63 8.13
C ARG A 61 -8.61 4.24 9.48
N VAL A 62 -8.58 5.57 9.52
CA VAL A 62 -8.52 6.36 10.75
C VAL A 62 -9.92 6.91 10.99
N ILE A 63 -10.52 6.52 12.11
CA ILE A 63 -11.95 6.68 12.37
C ILE A 63 -12.14 7.61 13.56
N ASN A 64 -12.98 8.62 13.38
CA ASN A 64 -13.47 9.47 14.45
C ASN A 64 -14.82 8.93 14.96
N ASN A 65 -14.79 8.14 16.04
CA ASN A 65 -16.02 7.63 16.67
C ASN A 65 -16.74 8.65 17.56
N ASN A 66 -16.16 9.84 17.74
CA ASN A 66 -16.70 10.88 18.59
C ASN A 66 -17.84 11.61 17.88
N SER A 67 -18.75 12.19 18.67
CA SER A 67 -19.92 12.91 18.16
C SER A 67 -19.61 14.33 17.67
N GLN A 68 -18.34 14.74 17.68
CA GLN A 68 -17.85 16.04 17.24
C GLN A 68 -16.70 15.85 16.26
N ARG A 69 -16.47 16.85 15.41
CA ARG A 69 -15.34 16.86 14.47
C ARG A 69 -14.02 16.85 15.24
N ILE A 70 -13.07 16.05 14.78
CA ILE A 70 -11.71 16.02 15.32
C ILE A 70 -10.76 16.66 14.33
N LYS A 71 -9.81 17.43 14.88
CA LYS A 71 -8.66 17.95 14.14
C LYS A 71 -7.40 17.23 14.63
N ILE A 72 -6.78 16.48 13.72
CA ILE A 72 -5.50 15.82 13.94
C ILE A 72 -4.42 16.86 13.65
N SER A 73 -3.71 17.29 14.70
CA SER A 73 -2.69 18.33 14.58
C SER A 73 -1.45 17.83 13.84
N ASN A 74 -1.13 16.54 13.96
CA ASN A 74 -0.03 15.93 13.26
C ASN A 74 -0.32 14.48 12.89
N ILE A 75 -0.06 14.13 11.64
CA ILE A 75 0.13 12.76 11.17
C ILE A 75 1.52 12.69 10.57
N SER A 76 2.41 11.83 11.07
CA SER A 76 3.78 11.75 10.54
C SER A 76 4.38 10.35 10.63
N LEU A 77 5.28 10.05 9.71
CA LEU A 77 6.17 8.90 9.86
C LEU A 77 7.22 9.21 10.92
N LEU A 78 7.41 8.30 11.87
CA LEU A 78 8.38 8.45 12.97
C LEU A 78 9.80 8.70 12.44
N LYS A 79 10.19 8.04 11.33
CA LYS A 79 11.49 8.27 10.67
C LYS A 79 11.48 9.44 9.66
N GLY A 80 10.35 10.08 9.43
CA GLY A 80 10.22 11.20 8.47
C GLY A 80 10.76 10.86 7.09
N ASN A 81 11.64 11.71 6.55
CA ASN A 81 12.27 11.51 5.24
C ASN A 81 13.25 10.33 5.17
N GLY A 82 13.68 9.79 6.31
CA GLY A 82 14.49 8.57 6.38
C GLY A 82 13.66 7.29 6.33
N SER A 83 12.32 7.40 6.28
CA SER A 83 11.44 6.25 6.19
C SER A 83 11.53 5.59 4.82
N GLN A 84 11.50 4.26 4.82
CA GLN A 84 11.28 3.46 3.62
C GLN A 84 9.79 3.29 3.30
N PHE A 85 8.92 3.69 4.23
CA PHE A 85 7.48 3.74 4.02
C PHE A 85 7.08 5.04 3.34
N ILE A 86 6.14 4.91 2.43
CA ILE A 86 5.52 5.98 1.66
C ILE A 86 4.05 5.94 2.06
N ILE A 87 3.56 7.05 2.58
CA ILE A 87 2.15 7.18 2.96
C ILE A 87 1.44 8.24 2.14
N ASN A 88 0.15 8.01 1.96
CA ASN A 88 -0.79 8.96 1.42
C ASN A 88 -1.96 9.07 2.40
N VAL A 89 -2.23 10.27 2.88
CA VAL A 89 -3.30 10.58 3.83
C VAL A 89 -4.39 11.31 3.06
N ASP A 90 -5.53 10.66 2.89
CA ASP A 90 -6.73 11.20 2.24
C ASP A 90 -6.46 11.88 0.87
N GLY A 91 -5.61 11.27 0.06
CA GLY A 91 -5.24 11.75 -1.27
C GLY A 91 -3.93 12.56 -1.30
N ALA A 92 -3.44 13.06 -0.17
CA ALA A 92 -2.16 13.79 -0.11
C ALA A 92 -0.99 12.85 0.18
N LYS A 93 0.07 12.87 -0.64
CA LYS A 93 1.32 12.13 -0.41
C LYS A 93 2.32 12.98 0.37
N GLY A 94 2.99 12.39 1.35
CA GLY A 94 3.94 13.09 2.20
C GLY A 94 4.46 12.22 3.35
N THR A 95 5.41 12.74 4.11
CA THR A 95 5.95 12.11 5.33
C THR A 95 5.38 12.74 6.61
N SER A 96 4.76 13.91 6.48
CA SER A 96 4.04 14.61 7.54
C SER A 96 2.85 15.39 6.97
N PHE A 97 1.80 15.50 7.78
CA PHE A 97 0.55 16.19 7.48
C PHE A 97 0.09 16.89 8.75
N THR A 98 -0.46 18.09 8.61
CA THR A 98 -0.95 18.89 9.72
C THR A 98 -2.39 19.27 9.48
N ASP A 99 -3.12 19.51 10.57
CA ASP A 99 -4.46 20.08 10.53
C ASP A 99 -5.47 19.24 9.72
N VAL A 100 -5.35 17.92 9.76
CA VAL A 100 -6.26 16.99 9.08
C VAL A 100 -7.54 16.84 9.90
N GLU A 101 -8.68 17.17 9.32
CA GLU A 101 -9.97 17.12 10.00
C GLU A 101 -10.78 15.88 9.60
N ILE A 102 -11.44 15.26 10.57
CA ILE A 102 -12.38 14.15 10.36
C ILE A 102 -13.71 14.53 10.99
N ALA A 103 -14.78 14.49 10.20
CA ALA A 103 -16.14 14.77 10.69
C ALA A 103 -16.56 13.77 11.78
N ALA A 104 -17.61 14.11 12.53
CA ALA A 104 -18.17 13.22 13.54
C ALA A 104 -18.65 11.91 12.90
N HIS A 105 -18.28 10.78 13.48
CA HIS A 105 -18.62 9.43 12.98
C HIS A 105 -18.13 9.12 11.56
N ASP A 106 -17.07 9.80 11.11
CA ASP A 106 -16.49 9.61 9.79
C ASP A 106 -15.06 9.04 9.87
N SER A 107 -14.45 8.77 8.71
CA SER A 107 -13.11 8.21 8.60
C SER A 107 -12.36 8.72 7.37
N ILE A 108 -11.04 8.74 7.45
CA ILE A 108 -10.15 8.93 6.30
C ILE A 108 -9.39 7.65 6.00
N TYR A 109 -8.88 7.54 4.78
CA TYR A 109 -7.96 6.47 4.38
C TYR A 109 -6.52 6.92 4.46
N ILE A 110 -5.66 6.00 4.92
CA ILE A 110 -4.22 6.12 4.75
C ILE A 110 -3.74 4.94 3.92
N PHE A 111 -3.17 5.22 2.75
CA PHE A 111 -2.52 4.23 1.91
C PHE A 111 -1.04 4.17 2.24
N ILE A 112 -0.51 2.96 2.34
CA ILE A 112 0.83 2.69 2.83
C ILE A 112 1.51 1.76 1.83
N GLN A 113 2.70 2.15 1.41
CA GLN A 113 3.61 1.34 0.61
C GLN A 113 4.98 1.38 1.26
N VAL A 114 5.76 0.33 1.12
CA VAL A 114 7.20 0.32 1.46
C VAL A 114 8.04 0.11 0.20
N ASN A 115 9.15 0.85 0.11
CA ASN A 115 10.19 0.66 -0.89
C ASN A 115 11.52 0.38 -0.19
N VAL A 116 12.02 -0.84 -0.36
CA VAL A 116 13.24 -1.30 0.29
C VAL A 116 14.42 -1.08 -0.65
N ASN A 117 15.42 -0.33 -0.18
CA ASN A 117 16.67 -0.20 -0.91
C ASN A 117 17.52 -1.48 -0.77
N PRO A 118 18.13 -1.98 -1.85
CA PRO A 118 19.01 -3.15 -1.78
C PRO A 118 20.24 -2.83 -0.92
N THR A 119 20.50 -3.66 0.08
CA THR A 119 21.66 -3.52 0.98
C THR A 119 22.79 -4.50 0.64
N ASN A 120 22.70 -5.22 -0.49
CA ASN A 120 23.55 -6.35 -0.88
C ASN A 120 23.61 -7.50 0.14
N ALA A 121 22.82 -7.44 1.22
CA ALA A 121 22.76 -8.48 2.23
C ALA A 121 21.98 -9.70 1.71
N SER A 122 22.51 -10.91 1.96
CA SER A 122 21.83 -12.16 1.62
C SER A 122 20.69 -12.51 2.58
N SER A 123 20.67 -11.91 3.77
CA SER A 123 19.65 -12.14 4.80
C SER A 123 18.48 -11.16 4.67
N PRO A 124 17.25 -11.58 4.99
CA PRO A 124 16.11 -10.68 5.07
C PRO A 124 16.37 -9.52 6.04
N LEU A 125 15.95 -8.32 5.65
CA LEU A 125 16.03 -7.10 6.45
C LEU A 125 14.66 -6.84 7.08
N ILE A 126 14.60 -6.72 8.41
CA ILE A 126 13.41 -6.24 9.09
C ILE A 126 13.44 -4.71 9.08
N ILE A 127 12.40 -4.10 8.52
CA ILE A 127 12.25 -2.65 8.42
C ILE A 127 11.03 -2.26 9.23
N SER A 128 11.25 -1.44 10.24
CA SER A 128 10.19 -0.93 11.11
C SER A 128 10.07 0.58 11.01
N ASP A 129 8.86 1.09 11.17
CA ASP A 129 8.54 2.50 11.36
C ASP A 129 7.18 2.61 12.08
N ALA A 130 6.70 3.82 12.33
CA ALA A 130 5.37 4.04 12.85
C ALA A 130 4.73 5.28 12.21
N ILE A 131 3.40 5.27 12.08
CA ILE A 131 2.61 6.47 11.80
C ILE A 131 2.14 7.04 13.13
N ASN A 132 2.62 8.22 13.47
CA ASN A 132 2.27 8.95 14.67
C ASN A 132 1.06 9.85 14.40
N PHE A 133 0.14 9.91 15.36
CA PHE A 133 -1.04 10.75 15.35
C PHE A 133 -1.08 11.57 16.63
N THR A 134 -1.28 12.88 16.49
CA THR A 134 -1.49 13.79 17.61
C THR A 134 -2.86 14.47 17.51
N VAL A 135 -3.69 14.31 18.54
CA VAL A 135 -5.03 14.91 18.66
C VAL A 135 -5.19 15.46 20.07
N ASN A 136 -5.38 16.76 20.25
CA ASN A 136 -5.66 17.37 21.56
C ASN A 136 -4.76 16.85 22.70
N GLU A 137 -3.44 16.82 22.48
CA GLU A 137 -2.42 16.27 23.40
C GLU A 137 -2.36 14.74 23.54
N ASN A 138 -3.32 14.01 22.96
CA ASN A 138 -3.23 12.55 22.84
C ASN A 138 -2.30 12.15 21.71
N PHE A 139 -1.41 11.21 22.03
CA PHE A 139 -0.53 10.56 21.08
C PHE A 139 -0.99 9.12 20.85
N GLN A 140 -1.13 8.72 19.58
CA GLN A 140 -1.39 7.34 19.17
C GLN A 140 -0.47 6.97 18.01
N GLN A 141 -0.20 5.68 17.85
CA GLN A 141 0.66 5.18 16.79
C GLN A 141 0.07 3.95 16.13
N VAL A 142 0.36 3.79 14.84
CA VAL A 142 0.16 2.54 14.09
C VAL A 142 1.51 2.03 13.64
N ILE A 143 1.83 0.79 13.98
CA ILE A 143 3.14 0.18 13.71
C ILE A 143 3.23 -0.27 12.25
N LEU A 144 4.36 -0.01 11.61
CA LEU A 144 4.65 -0.45 10.25
C LEU A 144 5.85 -1.41 10.28
N GLU A 145 5.67 -2.60 9.72
CA GLU A 145 6.75 -3.60 9.64
C GLU A 145 6.78 -4.26 8.26
N ALA A 146 7.99 -4.40 7.72
CA ALA A 146 8.23 -5.04 6.43
C ALA A 146 9.43 -5.98 6.50
N TRP A 147 9.27 -7.14 5.87
CA TRP A 147 10.33 -8.11 5.69
C TRP A 147 10.94 -7.94 4.30
N GLY A 148 12.03 -7.20 4.19
CA GLY A 148 12.76 -7.00 2.94
C GLY A 148 13.61 -8.22 2.61
N GLN A 149 13.63 -8.68 1.36
CA GLN A 149 14.58 -9.70 0.90
C GLN A 149 15.21 -9.26 -0.42
N ASP A 150 16.54 -9.28 -0.48
CA ASP A 150 17.25 -9.02 -1.72
C ASP A 150 17.12 -10.21 -2.68
N ALA A 151 17.07 -9.92 -3.97
CA ALA A 151 16.78 -10.93 -4.99
C ALA A 151 17.55 -10.69 -6.29
N TYR A 152 17.68 -11.74 -7.10
CA TYR A 152 18.14 -11.63 -8.48
C TYR A 152 16.95 -11.30 -9.38
N TYR A 153 16.98 -10.13 -10.01
CA TYR A 153 15.93 -9.67 -10.90
C TYR A 153 16.23 -9.99 -12.36
N HIS A 154 15.29 -10.64 -13.02
CA HIS A 154 15.35 -10.94 -14.45
C HIS A 154 14.31 -10.10 -15.19
N HIS A 155 14.73 -8.96 -15.71
CA HIS A 155 13.88 -8.09 -16.51
C HIS A 155 14.00 -8.41 -18.01
N PRO A 156 12.90 -8.31 -18.77
CA PRO A 156 12.94 -8.40 -20.22
C PRO A 156 13.81 -7.30 -20.81
N ASN A 157 14.66 -7.67 -21.76
CA ASN A 157 15.46 -6.74 -22.55
C ASN A 157 15.19 -6.89 -24.07
N ASN A 158 14.33 -7.83 -24.44
CA ASN A 158 13.88 -8.10 -25.80
C ASN A 158 12.36 -8.25 -25.85
N ALA A 159 11.77 -8.22 -27.06
CA ALA A 159 10.35 -8.50 -27.25
C ALA A 159 10.09 -9.17 -28.60
N ILE A 160 9.22 -10.18 -28.61
CA ILE A 160 8.66 -10.75 -29.84
C ILE A 160 7.39 -9.97 -30.17
N LYS A 161 7.31 -9.39 -31.37
CA LYS A 161 6.10 -8.73 -31.87
C LYS A 161 5.24 -9.71 -32.66
N PHE A 162 3.98 -9.85 -32.29
CA PHE A 162 3.01 -10.68 -33.02
C PHE A 162 2.30 -9.87 -34.12
N SER A 163 1.71 -10.58 -35.08
CA SER A 163 0.97 -9.98 -36.20
C SER A 163 -0.24 -9.15 -35.76
N ASN A 164 -0.85 -9.48 -34.61
CA ASN A 164 -1.95 -8.72 -34.00
C ASN A 164 -1.49 -7.45 -33.26
N GLY A 165 -0.20 -7.10 -33.32
CA GLY A 165 0.37 -5.92 -32.66
C GLY A 165 0.70 -6.08 -31.17
N THR A 166 0.45 -7.24 -30.58
CA THR A 166 0.85 -7.55 -29.20
C THR A 166 2.33 -7.93 -29.11
N TYR A 167 2.91 -7.81 -27.91
CA TYR A 167 4.32 -8.12 -27.65
C TYR A 167 4.46 -9.16 -26.55
N LEU A 168 5.41 -10.08 -26.73
CA LEU A 168 5.92 -10.97 -25.68
C LEU A 168 7.28 -10.46 -25.20
N PRO A 169 7.36 -9.77 -24.05
CA PRO A 169 8.65 -9.32 -23.52
C PRO A 169 9.42 -10.52 -22.95
N TYR A 170 10.70 -10.64 -23.34
CA TYR A 170 11.56 -11.71 -22.86
C TYR A 170 13.01 -11.25 -22.63
N SER A 171 13.78 -12.07 -21.91
CA SER A 171 15.24 -11.99 -21.82
C SER A 171 15.83 -13.40 -21.81
N LEU A 172 17.10 -13.50 -22.18
CA LEU A 172 17.84 -14.76 -22.08
C LEU A 172 18.40 -14.93 -20.67
N ILE A 173 18.56 -16.18 -20.22
CA ILE A 173 19.19 -16.50 -18.92
C ILE A 173 20.63 -15.98 -18.83
N SER A 174 21.29 -15.80 -19.99
CA SER A 174 22.59 -15.16 -20.14
C SER A 174 22.68 -14.52 -21.53
N SER A 175 23.41 -13.41 -21.64
CA SER A 175 23.72 -12.78 -22.93
C SER A 175 24.72 -13.58 -23.77
N ASN A 176 25.49 -14.47 -23.12
CA ASN A 176 26.52 -15.26 -23.81
C ASN A 176 25.92 -16.58 -24.33
N PRO A 177 26.21 -16.97 -25.59
CA PRO A 177 25.89 -18.30 -26.08
C PRO A 177 26.80 -19.35 -25.41
N ASN A 178 26.37 -20.62 -25.39
CA ASN A 178 27.16 -21.76 -24.88
C ASN A 178 27.55 -21.66 -23.40
N VAL A 179 26.61 -21.28 -22.53
CA VAL A 179 26.88 -21.09 -21.10
C VAL A 179 26.00 -21.96 -20.20
N ASP A 180 26.66 -22.54 -19.20
CA ASP A 180 26.03 -23.24 -18.07
C ASP A 180 25.84 -22.24 -16.92
N THR A 181 24.60 -21.80 -16.70
CA THR A 181 24.22 -20.93 -15.59
C THR A 181 23.77 -21.79 -14.41
N THR A 182 24.29 -21.51 -13.20
CA THR A 182 23.86 -22.21 -11.97
C THR A 182 23.24 -21.21 -11.00
N TRP A 183 22.03 -21.52 -10.54
CA TRP A 183 21.35 -20.80 -9.48
C TRP A 183 21.53 -21.53 -8.14
N ASN A 184 22.02 -20.79 -7.15
CA ASN A 184 22.26 -21.29 -5.79
C ASN A 184 21.15 -20.82 -4.85
N ASN A 185 21.00 -21.51 -3.72
CA ASN A 185 20.05 -21.12 -2.67
C ASN A 185 20.64 -20.02 -1.77
N ASP A 186 21.17 -18.97 -2.38
CA ASP A 186 21.71 -17.79 -1.69
C ASP A 186 20.71 -16.62 -1.71
N LYS A 187 20.06 -16.37 -2.86
CA LYS A 187 19.00 -15.37 -3.01
C LYS A 187 17.86 -15.90 -3.89
N PRO A 188 16.61 -15.45 -3.66
CA PRO A 188 15.51 -15.75 -4.56
C PRO A 188 15.72 -15.12 -5.94
N HIS A 189 15.12 -15.72 -6.97
CA HIS A 189 15.07 -15.16 -8.32
C HIS A 189 13.67 -14.67 -8.64
N VAL A 190 13.55 -13.40 -9.05
CA VAL A 190 12.29 -12.75 -9.44
C VAL A 190 12.28 -12.52 -10.94
N ILE A 191 11.31 -13.10 -11.63
CA ILE A 191 11.23 -13.10 -13.09
C ILE A 191 10.10 -12.20 -13.55
N TYR A 192 10.43 -11.25 -14.43
CA TYR A 192 9.49 -10.39 -15.13
C TYR A 192 9.43 -10.81 -16.60
N GLY A 193 8.22 -10.90 -17.16
CA GLY A 193 8.04 -11.42 -18.51
C GLY A 193 8.61 -12.83 -18.67
N TRP A 194 9.14 -13.15 -19.86
CA TRP A 194 9.67 -14.49 -20.13
C TRP A 194 11.18 -14.54 -19.97
N LEU A 195 11.67 -15.44 -19.12
CA LEU A 195 13.09 -15.77 -19.05
C LEU A 195 13.36 -17.02 -19.89
N VAL A 196 14.28 -16.93 -20.83
CA VAL A 196 14.50 -17.95 -21.86
C VAL A 196 15.83 -18.64 -21.65
N VAL A 197 15.81 -19.98 -21.61
CA VAL A 197 17.00 -20.82 -21.73
C VAL A 197 17.13 -21.19 -23.19
N ASP A 198 18.05 -20.55 -23.91
CA ASP A 198 18.20 -20.69 -25.36
C ASP A 198 18.84 -22.04 -25.76
N SER A 199 18.86 -22.35 -27.07
CA SER A 199 19.25 -23.65 -27.65
C SER A 199 20.64 -24.16 -27.27
N ALA A 200 21.54 -23.25 -26.90
CA ALA A 200 22.92 -23.56 -26.51
C ALA A 200 23.20 -23.25 -25.03
N GLN A 201 22.15 -23.08 -24.22
CA GLN A 201 22.27 -22.69 -22.83
C GLN A 201 21.73 -23.77 -21.91
N LYS A 202 22.30 -23.82 -20.72
CA LYS A 202 21.85 -24.72 -19.66
C LYS A 202 21.65 -23.95 -18.37
N LEU A 203 20.50 -24.15 -17.75
CA LEU A 203 20.19 -23.64 -16.43
C LEU A 203 20.18 -24.79 -15.44
N THR A 204 21.04 -24.75 -14.43
CA THR A 204 21.02 -25.66 -13.28
C THR A 204 20.47 -24.92 -12.07
N ILE A 205 19.36 -25.41 -11.51
CA ILE A 205 18.74 -24.87 -10.29
C ILE A 205 19.09 -25.84 -9.16
N ASN A 206 19.87 -25.38 -8.17
CA ASN A 206 20.21 -26.18 -7.00
C ASN A 206 19.03 -26.29 -6.01
N ALA A 207 19.11 -27.26 -5.11
CA ALA A 207 18.09 -27.52 -4.09
C ALA A 207 17.81 -26.27 -3.23
N GLY A 208 16.53 -26.00 -2.95
CA GLY A 208 16.10 -24.92 -2.05
C GLY A 208 15.94 -23.53 -2.70
N VAL A 209 16.31 -23.35 -3.97
CA VAL A 209 16.15 -22.07 -4.69
C VAL A 209 14.67 -21.67 -4.75
N ARG A 210 14.37 -20.42 -4.40
CA ARG A 210 13.02 -19.84 -4.49
C ARG A 210 12.87 -19.02 -5.77
N LEU A 211 11.78 -19.27 -6.50
CA LEU A 211 11.44 -18.61 -7.76
C LEU A 211 10.12 -17.86 -7.60
N TYR A 212 10.11 -16.59 -8.00
CA TYR A 212 8.91 -15.75 -8.02
C TYR A 212 8.67 -15.25 -9.44
N PHE A 213 7.45 -15.42 -9.93
CA PHE A 213 7.04 -14.96 -11.24
C PHE A 213 6.10 -13.79 -11.08
N ASN A 214 6.43 -12.65 -11.71
CA ASN A 214 5.48 -11.55 -11.84
C ASN A 214 4.24 -12.02 -12.63
N ASN A 215 3.16 -11.25 -12.57
CA ASN A 215 1.98 -11.51 -13.37
C ASN A 215 2.34 -11.68 -14.85
N LYS A 216 1.88 -12.78 -15.46
CA LYS A 216 2.17 -13.18 -16.86
C LYS A 216 3.65 -13.45 -17.18
N ALA A 217 4.49 -13.61 -16.17
CA ALA A 217 5.87 -14.06 -16.35
C ALA A 217 5.96 -15.59 -16.52
N GLY A 218 7.06 -16.06 -17.11
CA GLY A 218 7.29 -17.49 -17.32
C GLY A 218 8.76 -17.82 -17.55
N LEU A 219 9.10 -19.09 -17.35
CA LEU A 219 10.39 -19.66 -17.72
C LEU A 219 10.19 -20.50 -18.99
N TRP A 220 10.89 -20.16 -20.07
CA TRP A 220 10.78 -20.82 -21.36
C TRP A 220 12.10 -21.53 -21.69
N VAL A 221 12.07 -22.84 -21.80
CA VAL A 221 13.19 -23.61 -22.33
C VAL A 221 13.00 -23.73 -23.84
N TYR A 222 13.87 -23.07 -24.62
CA TYR A 222 13.81 -23.12 -26.07
C TYR A 222 14.29 -24.47 -26.61
N ARG A 223 14.05 -24.73 -27.90
CA ARG A 223 14.48 -25.97 -28.55
C ARG A 223 15.99 -26.16 -28.33
N TYR A 224 16.38 -27.32 -27.78
CA TYR A 224 17.75 -27.70 -27.40
C TYR A 224 18.33 -27.05 -26.14
N GLY A 225 17.64 -26.08 -25.54
CA GLY A 225 18.01 -25.56 -24.23
C GLY A 225 17.83 -26.61 -23.14
N GLN A 226 18.60 -26.49 -22.05
CA GLN A 226 18.61 -27.49 -20.98
C GLN A 226 18.23 -26.88 -19.63
N LEU A 227 17.25 -27.47 -18.95
CA LEU A 227 16.92 -27.14 -17.56
C LEU A 227 17.18 -28.35 -16.67
N LYS A 228 18.03 -28.19 -15.66
CA LYS A 228 18.32 -29.21 -14.64
C LYS A 228 17.93 -28.69 -13.27
N VAL A 229 16.87 -29.24 -12.68
CA VAL A 229 16.46 -28.93 -11.30
C VAL A 229 16.96 -30.04 -10.39
N LYS A 230 17.84 -29.68 -9.44
CA LYS A 230 18.17 -30.56 -8.32
C LYS A 230 17.07 -30.32 -7.28
N GLY A 231 16.18 -31.30 -7.10
CA GLY A 231 15.06 -31.21 -6.16
C GLY A 231 15.48 -30.94 -4.71
N LEU A 232 14.51 -30.91 -3.80
CA LEU A 232 14.77 -30.74 -2.36
C LEU A 232 15.65 -31.87 -1.80
#